data_AF-A0A7K3A663-F1
#
_entry.id   AF-A0A7K3A663-F1
#
_cell.length_a   1.000
_cell.length_b   1.000
_cell.length_c   1.000
_cell.angle_alpha   90.00
_cell.angle_beta   90.00
_cell.angle_gamma   90.00
#
_symmetry.space_group_name_H-M   'P 1'
#
loop_
_entity.id
_entity.type
_entity.pdbx_description
1 polymer ?
#
loop_
_entity_poly.entity_id
_entity_poly.type
_entity_poly.pdbx_seq_one_letter_code
_entity_poly.pdbx_strand_id
1 'polypeptide(L)'
;MTTVLPLSLSAICTLACEPTLLPRVRMAIAVIAQEVFAEDPTTPGYPLRWNLAKTALTPTEAQAAQMAIGLVVTPPLLQAAATSGSTAGPEMAAAITDEQLLGAIRRGWSTVAGVAPAVSAAGDGQGAT
;
A
#
# COMPACT_ATOMS: atom_id res chain seq x y z
N MET A 1 -25.38 9.95 -4.13
CA MET A 1 -24.88 8.70 -4.74
C MET A 1 -24.35 7.83 -3.62
N THR A 2 -25.02 6.73 -3.32
CA THR A 2 -24.51 5.74 -2.36
C THR A 2 -23.31 5.06 -3.00
N THR A 3 -22.12 5.34 -2.50
CA THR A 3 -20.89 4.66 -2.94
C THR A 3 -20.97 3.21 -2.46
N VAL A 4 -21.48 2.32 -3.32
CA VAL A 4 -21.47 0.88 -3.05
C VAL A 4 -20.03 0.41 -3.18
N LEU A 5 -19.50 -0.17 -2.09
CA LEU A 5 -18.20 -0.84 -2.14
C LEU A 5 -18.27 -1.98 -3.16
N PRO A 6 -17.24 -2.15 -4.01
CA PRO A 6 -17.24 -3.20 -5.04
C PRO A 6 -17.18 -4.62 -4.45
N LEU A 7 -16.79 -4.75 -3.18
CA LEU A 7 -16.81 -5.97 -2.38
C LEU A 7 -17.45 -5.71 -1.03
N SER A 8 -18.08 -6.72 -0.44
CA SER A 8 -18.57 -6.67 0.94
C SER A 8 -17.39 -6.59 1.92
N LEU A 9 -17.62 -6.01 3.11
CA LEU A 9 -16.58 -5.94 4.13
C LEU A 9 -16.05 -7.33 4.54
N SER A 10 -16.92 -8.35 4.58
CA SER A 10 -16.52 -9.72 4.86
C SER A 10 -15.57 -10.28 3.79
N ALA A 11 -15.83 -10.03 2.51
CA ALA A 11 -14.94 -10.45 1.42
C ALA A 11 -13.58 -9.75 1.49
N ILE A 12 -13.57 -8.46 1.84
CA ILE A 12 -12.32 -7.70 2.05
C ILE A 12 -11.52 -8.30 3.22
N CYS A 13 -12.19 -8.66 4.34
CA CYS A 13 -11.55 -9.34 5.46
C CYS A 13 -10.99 -10.71 5.07
N THR A 14 -11.74 -11.50 4.28
CA THR A 14 -11.26 -12.79 3.75
C THR A 14 -9.99 -12.60 2.93
N LEU A 15 -9.95 -11.60 2.06
CA LEU A 15 -8.76 -11.28 1.26
C LEU A 15 -7.59 -10.79 2.12
N ALA A 16 -7.83 -9.96 3.13
CA ALA A 16 -6.78 -9.45 4.02
C ALA A 16 -6.08 -10.57 4.81
N CYS A 17 -6.81 -11.65 5.13
CA CYS A 17 -6.29 -12.81 5.84
C CYS A 17 -5.85 -13.95 4.93
N GLU A 18 -5.86 -13.77 3.60
CA GLU A 18 -5.60 -14.83 2.63
C GLU A 18 -4.12 -15.29 2.69
N PRO A 19 -3.83 -16.55 3.06
CA PRO A 19 -2.46 -17.03 3.26
C PRO A 19 -1.59 -16.93 2.00
N THR A 20 -2.16 -17.08 0.81
CA THR A 20 -1.41 -17.00 -0.46
C THR A 20 -0.95 -15.58 -0.79
N LEU A 21 -1.58 -14.55 -0.21
CA LEU A 21 -1.23 -13.15 -0.43
C LEU A 21 -0.07 -12.69 0.46
N LEU A 22 0.05 -13.22 1.69
CA LEU A 22 1.02 -12.74 2.68
C LEU A 22 2.48 -12.86 2.22
N PRO A 23 2.96 -13.97 1.62
CA PRO A 23 4.33 -14.06 1.11
C PRO A 23 4.63 -13.02 0.03
N ARG A 24 3.65 -12.71 -0.82
CA ARG A 24 3.79 -11.72 -1.90
C ARG A 24 3.90 -10.31 -1.32
N VAL A 25 3.07 -9.98 -0.32
CA VAL A 25 3.16 -8.72 0.42
C VAL A 25 4.53 -8.59 1.11
N ARG A 26 5.02 -9.65 1.77
CA ARG A 26 6.36 -9.66 2.39
C ARG A 26 7.46 -9.37 1.38
N MET A 27 7.41 -10.04 0.23
CA MET A 27 8.41 -9.83 -0.83
C MET A 27 8.35 -8.40 -1.36
N ALA A 28 7.14 -7.88 -1.63
CA ALA A 28 6.98 -6.52 -2.12
C ALA A 28 7.44 -5.46 -1.11
N ILE A 29 7.22 -5.66 0.19
CA ILE A 29 7.78 -4.79 1.25
C ILE A 29 9.31 -4.78 1.19
N ALA A 30 9.94 -5.96 1.12
CA ALA A 30 11.40 -6.06 1.05
C ALA A 30 11.96 -5.40 -0.22
N VAL A 31 11.28 -5.54 -1.36
CA VAL A 31 11.64 -4.85 -2.62
C VAL A 31 11.57 -3.34 -2.47
N ILE A 32 10.48 -2.78 -1.92
CA ILE A 32 10.37 -1.33 -1.71
C ILE A 32 11.41 -0.83 -0.70
N ALA A 33 11.72 -1.61 0.35
CA ALA A 33 12.81 -1.25 1.27
C ALA A 33 14.16 -1.15 0.55
N GLN A 34 14.45 -2.07 -0.38
CA GLN A 34 15.65 -2.02 -1.23
C GLN A 34 15.66 -0.83 -2.18
N GLU A 35 14.51 -0.49 -2.79
CA GLU A 35 14.37 0.71 -3.62
C GLU A 35 14.71 1.99 -2.84
N VAL A 36 14.23 2.08 -1.60
CA VAL A 36 14.52 3.22 -0.70
C VAL A 36 16.00 3.27 -0.33
N PHE A 37 16.70 2.13 -0.26
CA PHE A 37 18.14 2.16 -0.04
C PHE A 37 18.95 2.69 -1.22
N ALA A 38 18.39 2.61 -2.43
CA ALA A 38 18.99 3.14 -3.64
C ALA A 38 18.49 4.56 -3.99
N GLU A 39 17.59 5.13 -3.19
CA GLU A 39 16.97 6.44 -3.42
C GLU A 39 17.96 7.58 -3.14
N ASP A 40 17.84 8.69 -3.88
CA ASP A 40 18.65 9.89 -3.64
C ASP A 40 18.37 10.44 -2.23
N PRO A 41 19.40 10.69 -1.39
CA PRO A 41 19.22 11.25 -0.06
C PRO A 41 18.52 12.62 -0.01
N THR A 42 18.47 13.34 -1.14
CA THR A 42 17.74 14.61 -1.29
C THR A 42 16.23 14.43 -1.48
N THR A 43 15.75 13.19 -1.60
CA THR A 43 14.31 12.89 -1.71
C THR A 43 13.57 13.41 -0.47
N PRO A 44 12.40 14.06 -0.64
CA PRO A 44 11.58 14.51 0.47
C PRO A 44 11.27 13.39 1.49
N GLY A 45 11.57 13.65 2.76
CA GLY A 45 11.33 12.70 3.85
C GLY A 45 12.27 11.49 3.88
N TYR A 46 13.37 11.51 3.10
CA TYR A 46 14.32 10.39 3.00
C TYR A 46 14.79 9.84 4.36
N PRO A 47 15.19 10.64 5.37
CA PRO A 47 15.62 10.08 6.65
C PRO A 47 14.56 9.19 7.32
N LEU A 48 13.28 9.56 7.22
CA LEU A 48 12.17 8.78 7.78
C LEU A 48 11.90 7.52 6.95
N ARG A 49 11.86 7.66 5.61
CA ARG A 49 11.67 6.55 4.67
C ARG A 49 12.77 5.50 4.83
N TRP A 50 14.02 5.93 4.93
CA TRP A 50 15.19 5.08 5.17
C TRP A 50 15.14 4.37 6.53
N ASN A 51 14.72 5.08 7.58
CA ASN A 51 14.56 4.48 8.90
C ASN A 51 13.51 3.35 8.90
N LEU A 52 12.39 3.54 8.20
CA LEU A 52 11.41 2.47 7.98
C LEU A 52 12.04 1.30 7.21
N ALA A 53 12.77 1.57 6.12
CA ALA A 53 13.40 0.54 5.27
C ALA A 53 14.31 -0.39 6.06
N LYS A 54 15.11 0.13 6.99
CA LYS A 54 15.97 -0.67 7.89
C LYS A 54 15.20 -1.72 8.69
N THR A 55 13.96 -1.43 9.07
CA THR A 55 13.11 -2.34 9.85
C THR A 55 12.31 -3.32 8.98
N ALA A 56 12.30 -3.10 7.67
CA ALA A 56 11.41 -3.77 6.71
C ALA A 56 12.15 -4.68 5.72
N LEU A 57 13.48 -4.82 5.83
CA LEU A 57 14.32 -5.71 5.01
C LEU A 57 13.96 -7.19 5.14
N THR A 58 13.61 -7.60 6.36
CA THR A 58 13.24 -8.97 6.71
C THR A 58 11.86 -8.96 7.33
N PRO A 59 10.80 -8.66 6.54
CA PRO A 59 9.48 -8.49 7.10
C PRO A 59 8.98 -9.84 7.62
N THR A 60 8.55 -9.82 8.87
CA THR A 60 7.87 -10.95 9.52
C THR A 60 6.49 -11.15 8.89
N GLU A 61 5.93 -12.34 9.07
CA GLU A 61 4.56 -12.62 8.64
C GLU A 61 3.54 -11.72 9.34
N ALA A 62 3.73 -11.47 10.64
CA ALA A 62 2.86 -10.57 11.41
C ALA A 62 2.86 -9.14 10.86
N GLN A 63 4.02 -8.60 10.48
CA GLN A 63 4.11 -7.28 9.85
C GLN A 63 3.38 -7.23 8.51
N ALA A 64 3.54 -8.26 7.66
CA ALA A 64 2.83 -8.32 6.39
C ALA A 64 1.32 -8.47 6.56
N ALA A 65 0.86 -9.26 7.53
CA ALA A 65 -0.56 -9.39 7.85
C ALA A 65 -1.16 -8.03 8.30
N GLN A 66 -0.44 -7.28 9.14
CA GLN A 66 -0.87 -5.93 9.54
C GLN A 66 -0.95 -4.96 8.36
N MET A 67 0.03 -5.00 7.44
CA MET A 67 0.03 -4.15 6.25
C MET A 67 -1.03 -4.57 5.22
N ALA A 68 -1.32 -5.87 5.09
CA ALA A 68 -2.29 -6.40 4.14
C ALA A 68 -3.68 -5.76 4.31
N ILE A 69 -4.11 -5.51 5.56
CA ILE A 69 -5.39 -4.86 5.88
C ILE A 69 -5.53 -3.52 5.16
N GLY A 70 -4.50 -2.67 5.21
CA GLY A 70 -4.48 -1.37 4.53
C GLY A 70 -4.28 -1.49 3.01
N LEU A 71 -3.56 -2.52 2.55
CA LEU A 71 -3.28 -2.72 1.13
C LEU A 71 -4.51 -3.16 0.34
N VAL A 72 -5.28 -4.13 0.85
CA VAL A 72 -6.42 -4.70 0.10
C VAL A 72 -7.57 -3.71 -0.10
N VAL A 73 -7.62 -2.65 0.70
CA VAL A 73 -8.59 -1.55 0.55
C VAL A 73 -8.10 -0.44 -0.39
N THR A 74 -6.86 -0.52 -0.89
CA THR A 74 -6.40 0.44 -1.91
C THR A 74 -7.18 0.23 -3.21
N PRO A 75 -7.60 1.31 -3.91
CA PRO A 75 -8.45 1.19 -5.09
C PRO A 75 -7.99 0.16 -6.14
N PRO A 76 -6.70 0.08 -6.55
CA PRO A 76 -6.30 -0.88 -7.56
C PRO A 76 -6.39 -2.33 -7.10
N LEU A 77 -6.08 -2.63 -5.83
CA LEU A 77 -6.15 -3.99 -5.30
C LEU A 77 -7.61 -4.40 -5.08
N LEU A 78 -8.41 -3.49 -4.54
CA LEU A 78 -9.84 -3.72 -4.31
C LEU A 78 -10.59 -3.96 -5.62
N GLN A 79 -10.25 -3.20 -6.67
CA GLN A 79 -10.81 -3.40 -8.01
C GLN A 79 -10.35 -4.73 -8.63
N ALA A 80 -9.04 -5.05 -8.55
CA ALA A 80 -8.53 -6.31 -9.06
C ALA A 80 -9.21 -7.53 -8.40
N ALA A 81 -9.32 -7.51 -7.06
CA ALA A 81 -10.06 -8.53 -6.33
C ALA A 81 -11.53 -8.62 -6.75
N ALA A 82 -12.21 -7.49 -6.92
CA ALA A 82 -13.60 -7.46 -7.38
C ALA A 82 -13.78 -8.02 -8.80
N THR A 83 -12.82 -7.77 -9.70
CA THR A 83 -12.86 -8.28 -11.08
C THR A 83 -12.70 -9.80 -11.19
N SER A 84 -12.27 -10.48 -10.12
CA SER A 84 -12.27 -11.94 -10.08
C SER A 84 -13.67 -12.55 -10.22
N GLY A 85 -14.73 -11.77 -9.93
CA GLY A 85 -16.11 -12.26 -9.89
C GLY A 85 -16.38 -13.23 -8.74
N SER A 86 -15.43 -13.37 -7.80
CA SER A 86 -15.46 -14.31 -6.71
C SER A 86 -15.29 -13.62 -5.36
N THR A 87 -15.81 -14.25 -4.31
CA THR A 87 -15.55 -13.87 -2.91
C THR A 87 -14.65 -14.87 -2.20
N ALA A 88 -14.08 -15.84 -2.93
CA ALA A 88 -13.11 -16.78 -2.39
C ALA A 88 -11.73 -16.09 -2.27
N GLY A 89 -11.11 -16.17 -1.08
CA GLY A 89 -9.82 -15.56 -0.79
C GLY A 89 -8.74 -15.85 -1.84
N PRO A 90 -8.48 -17.13 -2.19
CA PRO A 90 -7.42 -17.48 -3.14
C PRO A 90 -7.65 -16.89 -4.55
N GLU A 91 -8.89 -16.85 -5.02
CA GLU A 91 -9.23 -16.32 -6.36
C GLU A 91 -9.09 -14.79 -6.40
N MET A 92 -9.55 -14.10 -5.34
CA MET A 92 -9.34 -12.66 -5.19
C MET A 92 -7.85 -12.31 -5.11
N ALA A 93 -7.06 -13.07 -4.35
CA ALA A 93 -5.62 -12.85 -4.23
C ALA A 93 -4.86 -13.12 -5.54
N ALA A 94 -5.28 -14.13 -6.30
CA ALA A 94 -4.71 -14.44 -7.61
C ALA A 94 -4.95 -13.33 -8.66
N ALA A 95 -6.06 -12.58 -8.54
CA ALA A 95 -6.38 -11.47 -9.43
C ALA A 95 -5.50 -10.21 -9.18
N ILE A 96 -4.91 -10.08 -7.99
CA ILE A 96 -3.97 -9.00 -7.68
C ILE A 96 -2.61 -9.32 -8.32
N THR A 97 -2.03 -8.39 -9.08
CA THR A 97 -0.69 -8.55 -9.66
C THR A 97 0.41 -8.07 -8.72
N ASP A 98 1.65 -8.52 -8.95
CA ASP A 98 2.80 -8.09 -8.13
C ASP A 98 3.11 -6.59 -8.35
N GLU A 99 2.91 -6.07 -9.56
CA GLU A 99 3.07 -4.65 -9.88
C GLU A 99 2.06 -3.78 -9.13
N GLN A 100 0.82 -4.27 -8.97
CA GLN A 100 -0.20 -3.59 -8.17
C GLN A 100 0.20 -3.54 -6.70
N LEU A 101 0.73 -4.64 -6.14
CA LEU A 101 1.25 -4.70 -4.78
C LEU A 101 2.41 -3.73 -4.58
N LEU A 102 3.42 -3.78 -5.46
CA LEU A 102 4.56 -2.87 -5.44
C LEU A 102 4.11 -1.42 -5.53
N GLY A 103 3.21 -1.11 -6.46
CA GLY A 103 2.67 0.24 -6.63
C GLY A 103 1.89 0.73 -5.39
N ALA A 104 1.11 -0.14 -4.76
CA ALA A 104 0.36 0.19 -3.55
C ALA A 104 1.29 0.46 -2.36
N ILE A 105 2.27 -0.42 -2.13
CA ILE A 105 3.25 -0.25 -1.05
C ILE A 105 4.10 1.00 -1.29
N ARG A 106 4.58 1.22 -2.51
CA ARG A 106 5.38 2.40 -2.87
C ARG A 106 4.63 3.71 -2.58
N ARG A 107 3.34 3.78 -2.92
CA ARG A 107 2.48 4.95 -2.62
C ARG A 107 2.25 5.13 -1.13
N GLY A 108 2.04 4.05 -0.39
CA GLY A 108 1.81 4.09 1.06
C GLY A 108 3.07 4.36 1.90
N TRP A 109 4.25 4.11 1.34
CA TRP A 109 5.52 4.10 2.08
C TRP A 109 5.78 5.39 2.86
N SER A 110 5.65 6.55 2.20
CA SER A 110 5.85 7.85 2.84
C SER A 110 4.91 8.07 4.02
N THR A 111 3.63 7.72 3.85
CA THR A 111 2.63 7.84 4.92
C THR A 111 2.96 6.94 6.11
N VAL A 112 3.34 5.68 5.87
CA VAL A 112 3.73 4.73 6.93
C VAL A 112 5.01 5.19 7.63
N ALA A 113 5.95 5.80 6.89
CA ALA A 113 7.16 6.39 7.45
C ALA A 113 6.90 7.68 8.26
N GLY A 114 5.67 8.19 8.30
CA GLY A 114 5.32 9.42 8.99
C GLY A 114 5.73 10.69 8.23
N VAL A 115 5.99 10.59 6.92
CA VAL A 115 6.22 11.76 6.07
C VAL A 115 4.87 12.42 5.80
N ALA A 116 4.70 13.65 6.27
CA ALA A 116 3.50 14.43 6.01
C ALA A 116 3.27 14.61 4.50
N PRO A 117 2.02 14.58 4.02
CA PRO A 117 1.72 14.96 2.64
C PRO A 117 2.26 16.37 2.40
N ALA A 118 2.94 16.59 1.27
CA ALA A 118 3.29 17.94 0.86
C ALA A 118 1.97 18.71 0.71
N VAL A 119 1.74 19.68 1.60
CA VAL A 119 0.63 20.62 1.42
C VAL A 119 0.92 21.34 0.12
N SER A 120 0.12 21.06 -0.92
CA SER A 120 0.18 21.84 -2.14
C SER A 120 -0.21 23.25 -1.77
N ALA A 121 0.76 24.15 -1.70
CA ALA A 121 0.51 25.58 -1.57
C ALA A 121 -0.14 26.06 -2.87
N ALA A 122 -1.45 25.87 -2.98
CA ALA A 122 -2.27 26.36 -4.06
C ALA A 122 -3.33 27.29 -3.46
N GLY A 123 -2.99 28.58 -3.46
CA GLY A 123 -3.96 29.68 -3.51
C GLY A 123 -4.42 30.24 -2.16
N ASP A 124 -3.69 31.25 -1.67
CA ASP A 124 -4.33 32.41 -1.05
C ASP A 124 -3.51 33.67 -1.40
N GLY A 125 -4.13 34.60 -2.11
CA GLY A 125 -3.84 36.02 -1.93
C GLY A 125 -2.97 36.72 -2.97
N GLN A 126 -3.49 36.82 -4.19
CA GLN A 126 -3.24 37.96 -5.05
C GLN A 126 -3.75 39.26 -4.36
N GLY A 127 -2.89 40.28 -4.25
CA GLY A 127 -3.24 41.71 -4.20
C GLY A 127 -4.21 42.22 -3.12
N ALA A 128 -3.69 42.97 -2.14
CA ALA A 128 -4.43 44.03 -1.49
C ALA A 128 -3.48 45.19 -1.10
N THR A 129 -3.67 46.31 -1.81
CA THR A 129 -3.26 47.71 -1.58
C THR A 129 -1.78 48.02 -1.41
#